data_AF-A0A957BUL2-F1
#
_entry.id   AF-A0A957BUL2-F1
#
_cell.length_a   1.000
_cell.length_b   1.000
_cell.length_c   1.000
_cell.angle_alpha   90.00
_cell.angle_beta   90.00
_cell.angle_gamma   90.00
#
_symmetry.space_group_name_H-M   'P 1'
#
loop_
_entity.id
_entity.type
_entity.pdbx_description
1 polymer ?
#
loop_
_entity_poly.entity_id
_entity_poly.type
_entity_poly.pdbx_seq_one_letter_code
_entity_poly.pdbx_strand_id
1 'polypeptide(L)'
;MDTLTDVLNLLELKGWLSSRRELVPPWRYDFAASKDSVFHVVSFGGAYLQIEGETEPIRVEDGDVVLFPTGRSHSLYDDPASPLTRMVQLDYNPQRGHQVVGCEGSGPKLLMLCGAFHFDYP
;
A
#
# COMPACT_ATOMS: atom_id res chain seq x y z
N MET A 1 -20.52 9.18 15.02
CA MET A 1 -20.73 8.69 13.64
C MET A 1 -19.81 9.51 12.77
N ASP A 2 -18.88 8.86 12.09
CA ASP A 2 -17.77 9.50 11.38
C ASP A 2 -18.23 9.84 9.95
N THR A 3 -18.11 11.11 9.56
CA THR A 3 -18.49 11.62 8.24
C THR A 3 -17.81 10.90 7.09
N LEU A 4 -16.60 10.37 7.31
CA LEU A 4 -15.90 9.56 6.34
C LEU A 4 -16.61 8.22 6.13
N THR A 5 -17.13 7.60 7.20
CA THR A 5 -17.86 6.33 7.11
C THR A 5 -19.15 6.48 6.30
N ASP A 6 -19.87 7.59 6.46
CA ASP A 6 -21.09 7.86 5.70
C ASP A 6 -20.81 8.09 4.21
N VAL A 7 -19.74 8.83 3.88
CA VAL A 7 -19.30 9.02 2.49
C VAL A 7 -18.88 7.69 1.85
N LEU A 8 -18.13 6.85 2.57
CA LEU A 8 -17.69 5.55 2.06
C LEU A 8 -18.88 4.59 1.84
N ASN A 9 -19.86 4.60 2.74
CA ASN A 9 -21.08 3.80 2.60
C ASN A 9 -21.97 4.28 1.44
N LEU A 10 -22.08 5.60 1.23
CA LEU A 10 -22.87 6.19 0.15
C LEU A 10 -22.30 5.83 -1.25
N LEU A 11 -20.99 5.66 -1.34
CA LEU A 11 -20.30 5.31 -2.59
C LEU A 11 -20.32 3.79 -2.90
N GLU A 12 -20.98 2.97 -2.07
CA GLU A 12 -20.95 1.50 -2.13
C GLU A 12 -19.52 0.95 -2.30
N LEU A 13 -18.54 1.57 -1.62
CA LEU A 13 -17.13 1.26 -1.84
C LEU A 13 -16.81 -0.18 -1.44
N LYS A 14 -16.47 -1.02 -2.42
CA LYS A 14 -16.03 -2.39 -2.14
C LYS A 14 -14.51 -2.40 -2.01
N GLY A 15 -14.04 -2.57 -0.78
CA GLY A 15 -12.62 -2.71 -0.46
C GLY A 15 -12.17 -4.16 -0.43
N TRP A 16 -10.93 -4.38 -0.87
CA TRP A 16 -10.26 -5.68 -0.78
C TRP A 16 -8.87 -5.54 -0.16
N LEU A 17 -8.67 -6.19 0.98
CA LEU A 17 -7.38 -6.30 1.65
C LEU A 17 -6.54 -7.39 0.98
N SER A 18 -5.65 -6.98 0.08
CA SER A 18 -4.84 -7.89 -0.71
C SER A 18 -3.78 -8.61 0.10
N SER A 19 -3.00 -7.87 0.91
CA SER A 19 -1.87 -8.48 1.61
C SER A 19 -1.48 -7.78 2.90
N ARG A 20 -0.98 -8.56 3.87
CA ARG A 20 -0.21 -8.11 5.02
C ARG A 20 1.26 -8.43 4.78
N ARG A 21 2.14 -7.42 4.88
CA ARG A 21 3.58 -7.54 4.61
C ARG A 21 4.38 -7.25 5.87
N GLU A 22 5.17 -8.22 6.30
CA GLU A 22 6.21 -8.04 7.31
C GLU A 22 7.57 -8.02 6.61
N LEU A 23 8.24 -6.88 6.63
CA LEU A 23 9.46 -6.65 5.88
C LEU A 23 10.62 -6.35 6.81
N VAL A 24 11.77 -6.97 6.54
CA VAL A 24 13.05 -6.69 7.21
C VAL A 24 13.99 -6.11 6.15
N PRO A 25 14.68 -4.98 6.42
CA PRO A 25 15.70 -4.42 5.53
C PRO A 25 16.71 -5.44 4.99
N PRO A 26 17.21 -5.25 3.75
CA PRO A 26 16.82 -4.21 2.81
C PRO A 26 15.59 -4.63 1.99
N TRP A 27 14.69 -3.69 1.68
CA TRP A 27 13.53 -3.98 0.83
C TRP A 27 13.05 -2.79 0.00
N ARG A 28 12.54 -3.10 -1.19
CA ARG A 28 11.85 -2.15 -2.06
C ARG A 28 10.73 -2.82 -2.82
N TYR A 29 9.54 -2.25 -2.73
CA TYR A 29 8.37 -2.65 -3.49
C TYR A 29 7.99 -1.55 -4.46
N ASP A 30 7.93 -1.89 -5.74
CA ASP A 30 7.45 -0.99 -6.78
C ASP A 30 6.05 -1.43 -7.19
N PHE A 31 5.06 -0.56 -6.94
CA PHE A 31 3.68 -0.76 -7.33
C PHE A 31 3.43 -0.11 -8.68
N ALA A 32 3.07 -0.93 -9.66
CA ALA A 32 2.68 -0.45 -10.98
C ALA A 32 1.36 0.32 -10.90
N ALA A 33 1.10 1.17 -11.90
CA ALA A 33 -0.16 1.88 -11.99
C ALA A 33 -1.33 0.88 -12.04
N SER A 34 -2.40 1.18 -11.30
CA SER A 34 -3.65 0.43 -11.30
C SER A 34 -4.79 1.29 -11.81
N LYS A 35 -5.81 0.64 -12.36
CA LYS A 35 -7.10 1.26 -12.68
C LYS A 35 -7.96 1.47 -11.43
N ASP A 36 -7.64 0.78 -10.34
CA ASP A 36 -8.36 0.81 -9.08
C ASP A 36 -7.63 1.71 -8.07
N SER A 37 -8.34 2.19 -7.04
CA SER A 37 -7.68 2.90 -5.97
C SER A 37 -6.82 1.96 -5.16
N VAL A 38 -5.59 2.36 -4.85
CA VAL A 38 -4.66 1.59 -4.02
C VAL A 38 -4.51 2.27 -2.67
N PHE A 39 -4.43 1.49 -1.60
CA PHE A 39 -4.10 2.03 -0.29
C PHE A 39 -3.04 1.18 0.41
N HIS A 40 -2.29 1.85 1.28
CA HIS A 40 -1.36 1.22 2.22
C HIS A 40 -1.58 1.77 3.61
N VAL A 41 -1.62 0.87 4.59
CA VAL A 41 -1.62 1.23 6.02
C VAL A 41 -0.29 0.77 6.60
N VAL A 42 0.49 1.70 7.12
CA VAL A 42 1.72 1.40 7.87
C VAL A 42 1.30 1.18 9.32
N SER A 43 1.30 -0.07 9.76
CA SER A 43 0.85 -0.45 11.11
C SER A 43 1.98 -0.66 12.11
N PHE A 44 3.24 -0.60 11.64
CA PHE A 44 4.44 -0.58 12.48
C PHE A 44 5.66 -0.21 11.64
N GLY A 45 6.59 0.55 12.22
CA GLY A 45 7.83 0.98 11.58
C GLY A 45 7.60 2.19 10.67
N GLY A 46 8.43 2.35 9.64
CA GLY A 46 8.25 3.43 8.67
C GLY A 46 8.99 3.16 7.37
N ALA A 47 8.59 3.88 6.33
CA ALA A 47 9.08 3.71 4.97
C ALA A 47 9.28 5.06 4.29
N TYR A 48 10.06 5.07 3.23
CA TYR A 48 10.02 6.12 2.24
C TYR A 48 9.04 5.73 1.14
N LEU A 49 8.16 6.67 0.80
CA LEU A 49 7.24 6.60 -0.31
C LEU A 49 7.74 7.51 -1.43
N GLN A 50 8.02 6.93 -2.59
CA GLN A 50 8.29 7.68 -3.81
C GLN A 50 7.11 7.55 -4.74
N ILE A 51 6.55 8.68 -5.19
CA ILE A 51 5.49 8.66 -6.18
C ILE A 51 6.04 9.06 -7.54
N GLU A 52 5.60 8.38 -8.60
CA GLU A 52 6.03 8.72 -9.96
C GLU A 52 5.69 10.18 -10.31
N GLY A 53 6.68 10.87 -10.85
CA GLY A 53 6.60 12.29 -11.21
C GLY A 53 6.95 13.26 -10.08
N GLU A 54 7.10 12.80 -8.84
CA GLU A 54 7.56 13.62 -7.71
C GLU A 54 9.07 13.45 -7.50
N THR A 55 9.74 14.52 -7.09
CA THR A 55 11.20 14.54 -6.93
C THR A 55 11.65 14.15 -5.53
N GLU A 56 10.83 14.42 -4.52
CA GLU A 56 11.18 14.17 -3.12
C GLU A 56 10.36 13.00 -2.56
N PRO A 57 11.00 12.04 -1.89
CA PRO A 57 10.28 10.97 -1.22
C PRO A 57 9.59 11.49 0.05
N ILE A 58 8.41 10.96 0.32
CA ILE A 58 7.63 11.25 1.52
C ILE A 58 7.98 10.20 2.57
N ARG A 59 8.26 10.63 3.81
CA ARG A 59 8.40 9.71 4.93
C ARG A 59 7.02 9.32 5.45
N VAL A 60 6.76 8.03 5.55
CA VAL A 60 5.56 7.47 6.17
C VAL A 60 5.94 6.68 7.41
N GLU A 61 5.19 6.85 8.48
CA GLU A 61 5.46 6.28 9.81
C GLU A 61 4.29 5.43 10.30
N ASP A 62 4.47 4.86 11.48
CA ASP A 62 3.44 4.05 12.14
C ASP A 62 2.14 4.84 12.34
N GLY A 63 1.03 4.24 11.91
CA GLY A 63 -0.30 4.82 11.93
C GLY A 63 -0.69 5.54 10.63
N ASP A 64 0.25 5.79 9.72
CA ASP A 64 -0.06 6.48 8.47
C ASP A 64 -0.87 5.60 7.51
N VAL A 65 -1.80 6.26 6.82
CA VAL A 65 -2.59 5.69 5.74
C VAL A 65 -2.33 6.50 4.48
N VAL A 66 -1.87 5.82 3.43
CA VAL A 66 -1.66 6.40 2.12
C VAL A 66 -2.72 5.89 1.17
N LEU A 67 -3.39 6.80 0.46
CA LEU A 67 -4.40 6.48 -0.53
C LEU A 67 -3.98 7.05 -1.89
N PHE A 68 -4.04 6.21 -2.92
CA PHE A 68 -3.87 6.55 -4.32
C PHE A 68 -5.21 6.37 -5.02
N PRO A 69 -6.06 7.42 -5.10
CA PRO A 69 -7.41 7.31 -5.66
C PRO A 69 -7.42 6.80 -7.11
N THR A 70 -6.42 7.19 -7.90
CA THR A 70 -6.27 6.78 -9.31
C THR A 70 -5.24 5.68 -9.52
N GLY A 71 -4.84 4.98 -8.45
CA GLY A 71 -3.88 3.88 -8.55
C GLY A 71 -2.51 4.28 -9.09
N ARG A 72 -2.09 5.55 -8.92
CA ARG A 72 -0.84 6.08 -9.46
C ARG A 72 0.36 5.22 -9.04
N SER A 73 1.31 5.00 -9.95
CA SER A 73 2.47 4.17 -9.66
C SER A 73 3.34 4.81 -8.57
N HIS A 74 3.91 3.97 -7.71
CA HIS A 74 4.69 4.42 -6.56
C HIS A 74 5.58 3.29 -6.02
N SER A 75 6.59 3.66 -5.25
CA SER A 75 7.50 2.75 -4.57
C SER A 75 7.46 2.97 -3.06
N LEU A 76 7.51 1.89 -2.30
CA LEU A 76 7.76 1.90 -0.87
C LEU A 76 9.06 1.15 -0.59
N TYR A 77 9.95 1.75 0.21
CA TYR A 77 11.27 1.17 0.54
C TYR A 77 11.77 1.64 1.91
N ASP A 78 12.69 0.89 2.50
CA ASP A 78 13.34 1.26 3.77
C ASP A 78 14.44 2.31 3.59
N ASP A 79 15.23 2.19 2.53
CA ASP A 79 16.35 3.08 2.20
C ASP A 79 16.38 3.35 0.68
N PRO A 80 16.70 4.57 0.22
CA PRO A 80 16.82 4.88 -1.20
C PRO A 80 17.79 3.98 -1.99
N ALA A 81 18.79 3.38 -1.32
CA ALA A 81 19.75 2.45 -1.91
C ALA A 81 19.28 0.99 -1.89
N SER A 82 18.13 0.67 -1.27
CA SER A 82 17.63 -0.70 -1.19
C SER A 82 17.31 -1.27 -2.59
N PRO A 83 17.76 -2.49 -2.90
CA PRO A 83 17.49 -3.12 -4.17
C PRO A 83 16.00 -3.49 -4.29
N LEU A 84 15.50 -3.52 -5.53
CA LEU A 84 14.13 -3.96 -5.83
C LEU A 84 13.90 -5.38 -5.30
N THR A 85 13.00 -5.50 -4.32
CA THR A 85 12.53 -6.80 -3.83
C THR A 85 11.46 -7.37 -4.74
N ARG A 86 10.48 -6.56 -5.13
CA ARG A 86 9.37 -7.02 -5.97
C ARG A 86 8.65 -5.87 -6.67
N MET A 87 8.29 -6.12 -7.92
CA MET A 87 7.27 -5.35 -8.63
C MET A 87 5.88 -5.96 -8.38
N VAL A 88 4.90 -5.12 -8.06
CA VAL A 88 3.55 -5.53 -7.67
C VAL A 88 2.51 -4.85 -8.56
N GLN A 89 1.67 -5.66 -9.20
CA GLN A 89 0.38 -5.21 -9.73
C GLN A 89 -0.68 -5.43 -8.65
N LEU A 90 -1.34 -4.36 -8.22
CA LEU A 90 -2.36 -4.38 -7.17
C LEU A 90 -3.67 -3.85 -7.73
N ASP A 91 -4.37 -4.69 -8.48
CA ASP A 91 -5.72 -4.42 -8.97
C ASP A 91 -6.76 -5.03 -8.05
N TYR A 92 -7.94 -4.42 -7.94
CA TYR A 92 -9.02 -4.94 -7.13
C TYR A 92 -9.47 -6.31 -7.63
N ASN A 93 -9.34 -7.33 -6.78
CA ASN A 93 -9.80 -8.68 -7.07
C ASN A 93 -10.28 -9.39 -5.79
N PRO A 94 -11.58 -9.28 -5.46
CA PRO A 94 -12.12 -9.82 -4.21
C PRO A 94 -12.14 -11.35 -4.17
N GLN A 95 -11.97 -12.02 -5.32
CA GLN A 95 -11.85 -13.49 -5.36
C GLN A 95 -10.46 -13.97 -4.93
N ARG A 96 -9.45 -13.09 -4.99
CA ARG A 96 -8.11 -13.42 -4.56
C ARG A 96 -8.03 -13.30 -3.04
N GLY A 97 -7.64 -14.40 -2.38
CA GLY A 97 -7.50 -14.42 -0.93
C GLY A 97 -6.45 -13.44 -0.41
N HIS A 98 -6.58 -13.06 0.86
CA HIS A 98 -5.60 -12.28 1.59
C HIS A 98 -4.25 -13.02 1.67
N GLN A 99 -3.16 -12.33 1.36
CA GLN A 99 -1.80 -12.90 1.40
C GLN A 99 -1.01 -12.37 2.60
N VAL A 100 -0.35 -13.26 3.33
CA VAL A 100 0.66 -12.87 4.33
C VAL A 100 2.03 -13.04 3.70
N VAL A 101 2.74 -11.93 3.50
CA VAL A 101 4.11 -11.90 3.00
C VAL A 101 5.01 -11.64 4.21
N GLY A 102 5.55 -12.71 4.77
CA GLY A 102 6.56 -12.63 5.82
C GLY A 102 7.97 -12.61 5.25
N CYS A 103 8.91 -12.07 6.02
CA CYS A 103 10.34 -12.25 5.80
C CYS A 103 10.93 -12.99 7.00
N GLU A 104 11.70 -14.06 6.74
CA GLU A 104 12.47 -14.73 7.77
C GLU A 104 13.75 -13.92 7.99
N GLY A 105 13.77 -13.11 9.04
CA GLY A 105 14.89 -12.22 9.34
C GLY A 105 14.77 -11.60 10.73
N SER A 106 15.93 -11.25 11.29
CA SER A 106 16.04 -10.49 12.54
C SER A 106 16.43 -9.06 12.21
N GLY A 107 15.66 -8.07 12.66
CA GLY A 107 15.93 -6.66 12.39
C GLY A 107 14.70 -5.78 12.64
N PRO A 108 14.84 -4.45 12.48
CA PRO A 108 13.69 -3.55 12.52
C PRO A 108 12.69 -3.95 11.43
N LYS A 109 11.43 -4.14 11.83
CA LYS A 109 10.37 -4.62 10.95
C LYS A 109 9.50 -3.45 10.49
N LEU A 110 9.07 -3.51 9.24
CA LEU A 110 7.88 -2.81 8.78
C LEU A 110 6.70 -3.78 8.80
N LEU A 111 5.55 -3.32 9.28
CA LEU A 111 4.26 -3.97 9.04
C LEU A 111 3.39 -3.07 8.16
N MET A 112 3.02 -3.57 6.99
CA MET A 112 2.18 -2.84 6.03
C MET A 112 0.99 -3.70 5.60
N LEU A 113 -0.20 -3.10 5.56
CA LEU A 113 -1.35 -3.66 4.88
C LEU A 113 -1.52 -2.98 3.53
N CYS A 114 -1.67 -3.77 2.46
CA CYS A 114 -1.96 -3.27 1.12
C CYS A 114 -3.34 -3.73 0.68
N GLY A 115 -4.07 -2.87 0.00
CA GLY A 115 -5.31 -3.25 -0.64
C GLY A 115 -5.71 -2.31 -1.76
N ALA A 116 -6.86 -2.61 -2.34
CA ALA A 116 -7.46 -1.79 -3.37
C ALA A 116 -8.96 -1.61 -3.12
N PHE A 117 -9.50 -0.51 -3.63
CA PHE A 117 -10.94 -0.25 -3.70
C PHE A 117 -11.35 -0.14 -5.16
N HIS A 118 -12.51 -0.71 -5.47
CA HIS A 118 -13.17 -0.46 -6.74
C HIS A 118 -14.39 0.43 -6.51
N PHE A 119 -14.56 1.41 -7.39
CA PHE A 119 -15.77 2.22 -7.46
C PHE A 119 -16.69 1.60 -8.51
N ASP A 120 -17.90 1.21 -8.10
CA ASP A 120 -18.92 0.68 -9.01
C ASP A 120 -19.58 1.78 -9.88
N TYR A 121 -19.22 3.06 -9.68
CA TYR A 121 -19.72 4.23 -10.42
C TYR A 121 -18.60 5.19 -10.86
N PRO A 122 -18.74 5.88 -12.02
CA PRO A 122 -17.79 6.89 -12.49
C PRO A 122 -17.80 8.19 -11.68
#